data_AF-A0A835XGP3-F1
#
_entry.id   AF-A0A835XGP3-F1
#
_cell.length_a   1.000
_cell.length_b   1.000
_cell.length_c   1.000
_cell.angle_alpha   90.00
_cell.angle_beta   90.00
_cell.angle_gamma   90.00
#
_symmetry.space_group_name_H-M   'P 1'
#
loop_
_entity.id
_entity.type
_entity.pdbx_description
1 polymer ?
#
loop_
_entity_poly.entity_id
_entity_poly.type
_entity_poly.pdbx_seq_one_letter_code
_entity_poly.pdbx_strand_id
1 'polypeptide(L)'
;MSCKADAKYNFGRASEHDEIVYGAARPGAASQRCFNENDKVTVPEIEEWADSMAAHGIQRVVSLLSTSEVGTYTEPPTPVLARRFKRAVLLDAKAPGAVGELVGELRAAQEAGEKVVVHCWGGGGRTGLALAAWLVRGHGMEPEAAAAHVESYAKAQGASRRADVAQLREWLDK
;
A
#
# COMPACT_ATOMS: atom_id res chain seq x y z
N MET A 1 20.66 0.68 7.49
CA MET A 1 19.82 -0.08 8.43
C MET A 1 18.81 -0.87 7.62
N SER A 2 18.88 -2.19 7.67
CA SER A 2 18.06 -3.08 6.85
C SER A 2 16.62 -3.06 7.39
N CYS A 3 15.69 -2.40 6.69
CA CYS A 3 14.25 -2.58 6.88
C CYS A 3 13.85 -3.96 6.34
N LYS A 4 14.23 -5.05 7.01
CA LYS A 4 13.71 -6.37 6.67
C LYS A 4 12.37 -6.51 7.36
N ALA A 5 11.30 -6.40 6.59
CA ALA A 5 10.02 -6.99 6.97
C ALA A 5 10.18 -8.51 6.86
N ASP A 6 9.71 -9.24 7.87
CA ASP A 6 9.72 -10.70 7.90
C ASP A 6 8.50 -11.27 7.15
N ALA A 7 7.42 -10.49 7.07
CA ALA A 7 6.23 -10.83 6.30
C ALA A 7 6.50 -10.80 4.79
N LYS A 8 6.01 -11.82 4.05
CA LYS A 8 6.08 -11.87 2.59
C LYS A 8 5.45 -10.60 1.99
N TYR A 9 6.17 -9.95 1.08
CA TYR A 9 5.80 -8.65 0.50
C TYR A 9 5.48 -7.55 1.52
N ASN A 10 6.01 -7.63 2.75
CA ASN A 10 5.69 -6.68 3.79
C ASN A 10 4.16 -6.55 4.02
N PHE A 11 3.41 -7.63 3.77
CA PHE A 11 1.95 -7.67 3.84
C PHE A 11 1.46 -7.63 5.29
N GLY A 12 0.43 -6.83 5.57
CA GLY A 12 -0.18 -6.77 6.90
C GLY A 12 -1.36 -5.81 6.94
N ARG A 13 -2.28 -6.04 7.89
CA ARG A 13 -3.45 -5.19 8.15
C ARG A 13 -3.03 -3.81 8.63
N ALA A 14 -3.86 -2.81 8.34
CA ALA A 14 -3.62 -1.42 8.76
C ALA A 14 -3.72 -1.22 10.27
N SER A 15 -4.72 -1.83 10.90
CA SER A 15 -5.02 -1.74 12.34
C SER A 15 -5.93 -2.88 12.78
N GLU A 16 -6.19 -2.99 14.08
CA GLU A 16 -7.29 -3.81 14.59
C GLU A 16 -8.69 -3.19 14.36
N HIS A 17 -8.78 -1.91 13.99
CA HIS A 17 -10.06 -1.20 13.87
C HIS A 17 -10.90 -1.65 12.68
N ASP A 18 -10.28 -2.24 11.66
CA ASP A 18 -10.99 -2.87 10.55
C ASP A 18 -10.26 -4.11 10.00
N GLU A 19 -11.01 -4.97 9.31
CA GLU A 19 -10.49 -6.17 8.63
C GLU A 19 -10.36 -6.00 7.11
N ILE A 20 -10.54 -4.76 6.62
CA ILE A 20 -10.70 -4.44 5.20
C ILE A 20 -9.41 -3.88 4.60
N VAL A 21 -8.65 -3.06 5.34
CA VAL A 21 -7.52 -2.31 4.79
C VAL A 21 -6.18 -2.96 5.14
N TYR A 22 -5.38 -3.20 4.12
CA TYR A 22 -4.06 -3.85 4.21
C TYR A 22 -3.00 -2.98 3.54
N GLY A 23 -1.75 -3.14 3.99
CA GLY A 23 -0.56 -2.59 3.32
C GLY A 23 0.33 -3.69 2.77
N ALA A 24 1.06 -3.40 1.69
CA ALA A 24 2.09 -4.27 1.14
C ALA A 24 3.20 -3.49 0.40
N ALA A 25 4.28 -4.18 0.08
CA ALA A 25 5.25 -3.80 -0.94
C ALA A 25 4.72 -4.11 -2.34
N ARG A 26 5.34 -3.50 -3.35
CA ARG A 26 4.92 -3.63 -4.76
C ARG A 26 5.07 -5.06 -5.33
N PRO A 27 4.40 -5.35 -6.44
CA PRO A 27 4.73 -6.52 -7.26
C PRO A 27 6.20 -6.53 -7.70
N GLY A 28 6.85 -7.69 -7.65
CA GLY A 28 8.30 -7.83 -7.88
C GLY A 28 9.20 -7.46 -6.69
N ALA A 29 8.65 -7.11 -5.52
CA ALA A 29 9.48 -6.82 -4.34
C ALA A 29 10.24 -8.03 -3.77
N ALA A 30 9.82 -9.26 -4.10
CA ALA A 30 10.51 -10.48 -3.67
C ALA A 30 11.86 -10.68 -4.39
N SER A 31 11.89 -10.38 -5.68
CA SER A 31 13.06 -10.50 -6.57
C SER A 31 13.95 -9.26 -6.55
N GLN A 32 13.39 -8.07 -6.36
CA GLN A 32 14.13 -6.79 -6.38
C GLN A 32 14.19 -6.11 -5.01
N ARG A 33 15.04 -6.64 -4.12
CA ARG A 33 15.28 -6.04 -2.79
C ARG A 33 16.07 -4.72 -2.85
N CYS A 34 16.82 -4.49 -3.93
CA CYS A 34 17.56 -3.26 -4.22
C CYS A 34 17.10 -2.69 -5.57
N PHE A 35 17.03 -1.36 -5.67
CA PHE A 35 16.71 -0.70 -6.95
C PHE A 35 17.85 -0.92 -7.94
N ASN A 36 17.56 -1.54 -9.09
CA ASN A 36 18.42 -1.60 -10.26
C ASN A 36 17.60 -1.10 -11.45
N GLU A 37 18.03 -0.01 -12.07
CA GLU A 37 17.31 0.63 -13.18
C GLU A 37 17.18 -0.27 -14.42
N ASN A 38 18.06 -1.28 -14.55
CA ASN A 38 18.08 -2.20 -15.68
C ASN A 38 17.22 -3.45 -15.47
N ASP A 39 16.89 -3.78 -14.22
CA ASP A 39 16.04 -4.93 -13.92
C ASP A 39 14.58 -4.47 -13.95
N LYS A 40 13.89 -4.78 -15.04
CA LYS A 40 12.45 -4.54 -15.11
C LYS A 40 11.67 -5.68 -14.49
N VAL A 41 10.67 -5.35 -13.68
CA VAL A 41 9.74 -6.36 -13.15
C VAL A 41 8.84 -6.84 -14.29
N THR A 42 8.79 -8.17 -14.44
CA THR A 42 8.09 -8.86 -15.51
C THR A 42 6.62 -9.13 -15.16
N VAL A 43 5.80 -9.45 -16.16
CA VAL A 43 4.40 -9.85 -15.95
C VAL A 43 4.26 -11.06 -15.00
N PRO A 44 5.04 -12.15 -15.13
CA PRO A 44 4.98 -13.27 -14.18
C PRO A 44 5.24 -12.87 -12.72
N GLU A 45 6.13 -11.90 -12.47
CA GLU A 45 6.38 -11.39 -11.11
C GLU A 45 5.23 -10.53 -10.58
N ILE A 46 4.51 -9.84 -11.48
CA ILE A 46 3.25 -9.16 -11.14
C ILE A 46 2.18 -10.18 -10.76
N GLU A 47 2.05 -11.24 -11.55
CA GLU A 47 1.07 -12.32 -11.34
C GLU A 47 1.36 -13.10 -10.05
N GLU A 48 2.63 -13.42 -9.75
CA GLU A 48 3.01 -14.10 -8.49
C GLU A 48 2.58 -13.28 -7.26
N TRP A 49 2.80 -11.95 -7.31
CA TRP A 49 2.34 -11.06 -6.25
C TRP A 49 0.81 -11.04 -6.17
N ALA A 50 0.13 -10.98 -7.32
CA ALA A 50 -1.32 -10.96 -7.39
C ALA A 50 -1.94 -12.24 -6.79
N ASP A 51 -1.36 -13.40 -7.08
CA ASP A 51 -1.79 -14.67 -6.52
C ASP A 51 -1.64 -14.70 -5.00
N SER A 52 -0.52 -14.18 -4.48
CA SER A 52 -0.31 -14.07 -3.04
C SER A 52 -1.35 -13.17 -2.37
N MET A 53 -1.66 -12.00 -2.96
CA MET A 53 -2.68 -11.10 -2.40
C MET A 53 -4.07 -11.72 -2.47
N ALA A 54 -4.40 -12.37 -3.59
CA ALA A 54 -5.69 -13.02 -3.76
C ALA A 54 -5.87 -14.22 -2.81
N ALA A 55 -4.80 -14.95 -2.47
CA ALA A 55 -4.82 -15.99 -1.45
C ALA A 55 -5.17 -15.45 -0.05
N HIS A 56 -4.88 -14.17 0.23
CA HIS A 56 -5.34 -13.47 1.44
C HIS A 56 -6.76 -12.89 1.33
N GLY A 57 -7.44 -13.12 0.20
CA GLY A 57 -8.79 -12.63 -0.07
C GLY A 57 -8.85 -11.15 -0.45
N ILE A 58 -7.72 -10.56 -0.87
CA ILE A 58 -7.71 -9.20 -1.41
C ILE A 58 -8.52 -9.15 -2.71
N GLN A 59 -9.37 -8.13 -2.81
CA GLN A 59 -10.27 -7.91 -3.94
C GLN A 59 -9.99 -6.59 -4.65
N ARG A 60 -9.36 -5.62 -3.98
CA ARG A 60 -9.00 -4.31 -4.54
C ARG A 60 -7.53 -3.97 -4.29
N VAL A 61 -6.93 -3.22 -5.21
CA VAL A 61 -5.54 -2.76 -5.12
C VAL A 61 -5.47 -1.25 -5.34
N VAL A 62 -4.80 -0.54 -4.44
CA VAL A 62 -4.43 0.87 -4.60
C VAL A 62 -2.90 0.97 -4.66
N SER A 63 -2.40 1.40 -5.81
CA SER A 63 -0.97 1.60 -6.04
C SER A 63 -0.58 3.05 -5.80
N LEU A 64 0.42 3.29 -4.95
CA LEU A 64 0.95 4.62 -4.62
C LEU A 64 2.21 4.97 -5.42
N LEU A 65 2.46 4.26 -6.52
CA LEU A 65 3.63 4.44 -7.36
C LEU A 65 3.49 5.70 -8.23
N SER A 66 4.59 6.37 -8.52
CA SER A 66 4.63 7.40 -9.57
C SER A 66 4.69 6.77 -10.95
N THR A 67 4.40 7.56 -11.99
CA THR A 67 4.55 7.15 -13.40
C THR A 67 5.96 6.66 -13.72
N SER A 68 6.99 7.29 -13.14
CA SER A 68 8.39 6.86 -13.27
C SER A 68 8.67 5.50 -12.62
N GLU A 69 8.09 5.23 -11.45
CA GLU A 69 8.21 3.92 -10.80
C GLU A 69 7.47 2.82 -11.57
N VAL A 70 6.33 3.16 -12.22
CA VAL A 70 5.65 2.25 -13.15
C VAL A 70 6.51 1.94 -14.39
N GLY A 71 7.40 2.85 -14.78
CA GLY A 71 8.39 2.61 -15.85
C GLY A 71 9.42 1.50 -15.56
N THR A 72 9.50 1.03 -14.30
CA THR A 72 10.37 -0.08 -13.89
C THR A 72 9.77 -1.46 -14.17
N TYR A 73 8.58 -1.53 -14.77
CA TYR A 73 7.96 -2.78 -15.18
C TYR A 73 8.07 -2.95 -16.70
N THR A 74 8.09 -4.19 -17.18
CA THR A 74 8.03 -4.48 -18.62
C THR A 74 6.69 -4.07 -19.21
N GLU A 75 5.63 -4.21 -18.41
CA GLU A 75 4.28 -3.74 -18.70
C GLU A 75 3.71 -3.03 -17.46
N PRO A 76 2.87 -2.00 -17.62
CA PRO A 76 2.23 -1.36 -16.48
C PRO A 76 1.49 -2.39 -15.60
N PRO A 77 1.67 -2.38 -14.27
CA PRO A 77 1.10 -3.40 -13.40
C PRO A 77 -0.42 -3.28 -13.28
N THR A 78 -0.99 -2.07 -13.32
CA THR A 78 -2.42 -1.84 -13.08
C THR A 78 -3.33 -2.61 -14.04
N PRO A 79 -3.12 -2.60 -15.38
CA PRO A 79 -3.89 -3.43 -16.30
C PRO A 79 -3.77 -4.94 -16.06
N VAL A 80 -2.59 -5.43 -15.65
CA VAL A 80 -2.38 -6.85 -15.32
C VAL A 80 -3.17 -7.21 -14.05
N LEU A 81 -3.04 -6.41 -13.01
CA LEU A 81 -3.76 -6.58 -11.74
C LEU A 81 -5.29 -6.50 -11.92
N ALA A 82 -5.78 -5.64 -12.81
CA ALA A 82 -7.21 -5.52 -13.13
C ALA A 82 -7.83 -6.79 -13.74
N ARG A 83 -7.02 -7.74 -14.23
CA ARG A 83 -7.50 -9.06 -14.67
C ARG A 83 -7.85 -9.98 -13.50
N ARG A 84 -7.27 -9.72 -12.32
CA ARG A 84 -7.36 -10.59 -11.13
C ARG A 84 -8.21 -10.01 -10.01
N PHE A 85 -8.19 -8.70 -9.86
CA PHE A 85 -8.88 -7.97 -8.80
C PHE A 85 -10.08 -7.21 -9.36
N LYS A 86 -11.12 -7.03 -8.53
CA LYS A 86 -12.32 -6.28 -8.91
C LYS A 86 -12.00 -4.82 -9.26
N ARG A 87 -10.96 -4.28 -8.64
CA ARG A 87 -10.49 -2.91 -8.87
C ARG A 87 -8.99 -2.83 -8.63
N ALA A 88 -8.27 -2.19 -9.55
CA ALA A 88 -6.87 -1.84 -9.38
C ALA A 88 -6.69 -0.40 -9.87
N VAL A 89 -6.16 0.48 -9.03
CA VAL A 89 -5.96 1.90 -9.35
C VAL A 89 -4.53 2.32 -9.10
N LEU A 90 -4.05 3.26 -9.92
CA LEU A 90 -2.77 3.95 -9.74
C LEU A 90 -3.05 5.37 -9.26
N LEU A 91 -2.56 5.70 -8.07
CA LEU A 91 -2.72 6.99 -7.42
C LEU A 91 -1.33 7.51 -7.10
N ASP A 92 -0.91 8.60 -7.76
CA ASP A 92 0.36 9.23 -7.41
C ASP A 92 0.23 9.92 -6.06
N ALA A 93 0.89 9.37 -5.03
CA ALA A 93 0.82 9.90 -3.67
C ALA A 93 1.26 11.38 -3.55
N LYS A 94 1.97 11.92 -4.56
CA LYS A 94 2.42 13.32 -4.59
C LYS A 94 1.45 14.25 -5.31
N ALA A 95 0.42 13.73 -5.97
CA ALA A 95 -0.57 14.55 -6.65
C ALA A 95 -1.43 15.34 -5.65
N PRO A 96 -1.90 16.56 -6.00
CA PRO A 96 -2.88 17.29 -5.20
C PRO A 96 -4.15 16.45 -4.99
N GLY A 97 -4.72 16.46 -3.78
CA GLY A 97 -5.91 15.67 -3.46
C GLY A 97 -5.71 14.15 -3.34
N ALA A 98 -4.46 13.66 -3.43
CA ALA A 98 -4.13 12.23 -3.34
C ALA A 98 -4.68 11.55 -2.07
N VAL A 99 -4.71 12.26 -0.92
CA VAL A 99 -5.29 11.71 0.31
C VAL A 99 -6.80 11.53 0.19
N GLY A 100 -7.50 12.52 -0.37
CA GLY A 100 -8.94 12.44 -0.57
C GLY A 100 -9.32 11.28 -1.48
N GLU A 101 -8.61 11.12 -2.59
CA GLU A 101 -8.81 10.01 -3.53
C GLU A 101 -8.51 8.66 -2.87
N LEU A 102 -7.40 8.53 -2.15
CA LEU A 102 -7.04 7.32 -1.41
C LEU A 102 -8.13 6.94 -0.40
N VAL A 103 -8.53 7.90 0.45
CA VAL A 103 -9.56 7.67 1.47
C VAL A 103 -10.90 7.32 0.83
N GLY A 104 -11.23 7.91 -0.33
CA GLY A 104 -12.40 7.55 -1.12
C GLY A 104 -12.39 6.10 -1.58
N GLU A 105 -11.26 5.63 -2.14
CA GLU A 105 -11.08 4.24 -2.57
C GLU A 105 -11.19 3.25 -1.39
N LEU A 106 -10.59 3.59 -0.24
CA LEU A 106 -10.64 2.76 0.97
C LEU A 106 -12.04 2.71 1.58
N ARG A 107 -12.75 3.85 1.61
CA ARG A 107 -14.13 3.92 2.08
C ARG A 107 -15.07 3.10 1.19
N ALA A 108 -14.93 3.23 -0.12
CA ALA A 108 -15.71 2.42 -1.07
C ALA A 108 -15.43 0.91 -0.94
N ALA A 109 -14.20 0.54 -0.55
CA ALA A 109 -13.85 -0.85 -0.25
C ALA A 109 -14.51 -1.34 1.05
N GLN A 110 -14.48 -0.51 2.09
CA GLN A 110 -15.14 -0.80 3.37
C GLN A 110 -16.65 -0.94 3.23
N GLU A 111 -17.32 -0.01 2.53
CA GLU A 111 -18.76 -0.06 2.26
C GLU A 111 -19.17 -1.31 1.48
N ALA A 112 -18.32 -1.78 0.56
CA ALA A 112 -18.55 -2.99 -0.21
C ALA A 112 -18.17 -4.29 0.53
N GLY A 113 -17.53 -4.21 1.71
CA GLY A 113 -16.97 -5.38 2.39
C GLY A 113 -15.83 -6.06 1.61
N GLU A 114 -15.11 -5.30 0.79
CA GLU A 114 -14.09 -5.82 -0.12
C GLU A 114 -12.70 -5.49 0.39
N LYS A 115 -11.93 -6.51 0.80
CA LYS A 115 -10.55 -6.30 1.27
C LYS A 115 -9.70 -5.60 0.21
N VAL A 116 -9.01 -4.55 0.64
CA VAL A 116 -8.18 -3.69 -0.20
C VAL A 116 -6.74 -3.68 0.31
N VAL A 117 -5.78 -3.77 -0.61
CA VAL A 117 -4.36 -3.59 -0.30
C VAL A 117 -3.85 -2.28 -0.90
N VAL A 118 -3.17 -1.50 -0.08
CA VAL A 118 -2.44 -0.30 -0.49
C VAL A 118 -0.95 -0.63 -0.56
N HIS A 119 -0.30 -0.33 -1.68
CA HIS A 119 1.12 -0.58 -1.80
C HIS A 119 1.89 0.61 -2.35
N CYS A 120 3.14 0.75 -1.93
CA CYS A 120 4.12 1.64 -2.55
C CYS A 120 5.33 0.79 -3.00
N TRP A 121 6.51 1.36 -3.13
CA TRP A 121 7.72 0.60 -3.48
C TRP A 121 8.03 -0.51 -2.45
N GLY A 122 8.46 -0.14 -1.24
CA GLY A 122 8.84 -1.09 -0.19
C GLY A 122 7.72 -1.45 0.81
N GLY A 123 6.53 -0.86 0.65
CA GLY A 123 5.43 -1.04 1.60
C GLY A 123 5.65 -0.42 2.98
N GLY A 124 6.67 0.43 3.14
CA GLY A 124 7.05 1.04 4.43
C GLY A 124 6.55 2.47 4.58
N GLY A 125 7.19 3.42 3.89
CA GLY A 125 6.97 4.86 4.06
C GLY A 125 5.61 5.36 3.56
N ARG A 126 5.44 5.50 2.22
CA ARG A 126 4.16 5.96 1.63
C ARG A 126 2.96 5.10 2.05
N THR A 127 3.16 3.78 2.16
CA THR A 127 2.11 2.89 2.67
C THR A 127 1.80 3.19 4.14
N GLY A 128 2.80 3.38 5.01
CA GLY A 128 2.58 3.77 6.40
C GLY A 128 1.80 5.08 6.52
N LEU A 129 2.19 6.11 5.76
CA LEU A 129 1.45 7.38 5.68
C LEU A 129 0.01 7.19 5.20
N ALA A 130 -0.20 6.41 4.14
CA ALA A 130 -1.53 6.08 3.60
C ALA A 130 -2.44 5.41 4.62
N LEU A 131 -1.92 4.39 5.32
CA LEU A 131 -2.68 3.69 6.36
C LEU A 131 -2.94 4.60 7.57
N ALA A 132 -2.00 5.45 7.96
CA ALA A 132 -2.21 6.39 9.05
C ALA A 132 -3.25 7.46 8.66
N ALA A 133 -3.23 7.98 7.42
CA ALA A 133 -4.23 8.91 6.92
C ALA A 133 -5.63 8.29 6.90
N TRP A 134 -5.72 6.98 6.57
CA TRP A 134 -6.95 6.22 6.69
C TRP A 134 -7.46 6.15 8.13
N LEU A 135 -6.60 5.89 9.12
CA LEU A 135 -7.03 5.90 10.52
C LEU A 135 -7.49 7.28 11.00
N VAL A 136 -6.85 8.35 10.54
CA VAL A 136 -7.28 9.72 10.85
C VAL A 136 -8.65 10.02 10.23
N ARG A 137 -8.80 9.83 8.91
CA ARG A 137 -10.00 10.24 8.17
C ARG A 137 -11.16 9.25 8.25
N GLY A 138 -10.86 7.96 8.43
CA GLY A 138 -11.82 6.86 8.49
C GLY A 138 -12.24 6.52 9.92
N HIS A 139 -11.33 6.62 10.89
CA HIS A 139 -11.56 6.21 12.28
C HIS A 139 -11.45 7.36 13.30
N GLY A 140 -11.20 8.60 12.84
CA GLY A 140 -11.19 9.80 13.71
C GLY A 140 -10.02 9.85 14.69
N MET A 141 -8.93 9.13 14.42
CA MET A 141 -7.74 9.16 15.26
C MET A 141 -6.94 10.45 15.08
N GLU A 142 -6.26 10.89 16.14
CA GLU A 142 -5.26 11.95 16.02
C GLU A 142 -4.04 11.49 15.21
N PRO A 143 -3.40 12.36 14.40
CA PRO A 143 -2.28 11.98 13.53
C PRO A 143 -1.14 11.24 14.24
N GLU A 144 -0.74 11.70 15.43
CA GLU A 144 0.28 11.04 16.27
C GLU A 144 -0.12 9.61 16.64
N ALA A 145 -1.36 9.45 17.10
CA ALA A 145 -1.89 8.16 17.52
C ALA A 145 -1.97 7.20 16.32
N ALA A 146 -2.49 7.68 15.18
CA ALA A 146 -2.60 6.91 13.95
C ALA A 146 -1.22 6.43 13.44
N ALA A 147 -0.22 7.32 13.43
CA ALA A 147 1.14 6.99 13.01
C ALA A 147 1.76 5.92 13.91
N ALA A 148 1.76 6.14 15.23
CA ALA A 148 2.29 5.19 16.20
C ALA A 148 1.57 3.84 16.14
N HIS A 149 0.25 3.87 15.94
CA HIS A 149 -0.59 2.69 15.82
C HIS A 149 -0.19 1.83 14.60
N VAL A 150 -0.16 2.41 13.41
CA VAL A 150 0.23 1.70 12.18
C VAL A 150 1.62 1.07 12.29
N GLU A 151 2.58 1.78 12.89
CA GLU A 151 3.94 1.26 13.06
C GLU A 151 3.99 0.06 14.03
N SER A 152 3.35 0.19 15.19
CA SER A 152 3.33 -0.87 16.21
C SER A 152 2.55 -2.11 15.75
N TYR A 153 1.39 -1.91 15.12
CA TYR A 153 0.54 -2.99 14.63
C TYR A 153 1.16 -3.74 13.45
N ALA A 154 1.86 -3.03 12.55
CA ALA A 154 2.63 -3.67 11.50
C ALA A 154 3.77 -4.52 12.07
N LYS A 155 4.51 -3.99 13.05
CA LYS A 155 5.60 -4.71 13.72
C LYS A 155 5.11 -6.01 14.36
N ALA A 156 3.95 -5.99 15.00
CA ALA A 156 3.34 -7.19 15.59
C ALA A 156 3.01 -8.29 14.54
N GLN A 157 2.83 -7.90 13.28
CA GLN A 157 2.57 -8.80 12.14
C GLN A 157 3.84 -9.17 11.36
N GLY A 158 5.03 -8.77 11.81
CA GLY A 158 6.28 -8.95 11.06
C GLY A 158 6.42 -8.04 9.83
N ALA A 159 5.51 -7.08 9.67
CA ALA A 159 5.58 -6.03 8.67
C ALA A 159 6.32 -4.80 9.22
N SER A 160 6.76 -3.92 8.33
CA SER A 160 7.38 -2.64 8.66
C SER A 160 6.63 -1.51 7.97
N ARG A 161 6.20 -0.55 8.77
CA ARG A 161 5.60 0.72 8.33
C ARG A 161 6.37 1.86 8.96
N ARG A 162 6.33 3.02 8.33
CA ARG A 162 6.78 4.28 8.91
C ARG A 162 5.84 5.39 8.51
N ALA A 163 5.35 6.15 9.48
CA ALA A 163 4.46 7.27 9.27
C ALA A 163 5.03 8.49 10.00
N ASP A 164 5.76 9.34 9.27
CA ASP A 164 6.25 10.59 9.83
C ASP A 164 5.06 11.53 10.09
N VAL A 165 4.88 11.96 11.34
CA VAL A 165 3.70 12.73 11.75
C VAL A 165 3.64 14.10 11.05
N ALA A 166 4.79 14.74 10.82
CA ALA A 166 4.83 16.03 10.12
C ALA A 166 4.40 15.86 8.66
N GLN A 167 4.92 14.85 7.97
CA GLN A 167 4.49 14.50 6.62
C GLN A 167 3.02 14.10 6.56
N LEU A 168 2.52 13.36 7.55
CA LEU A 168 1.12 12.96 7.64
C LEU A 168 0.21 14.18 7.74
N ARG A 169 0.52 15.14 8.61
CA ARG A 169 -0.24 16.40 8.73
C ARG A 169 -0.25 17.18 7.43
N GLU A 170 0.94 17.40 6.87
CA GLU A 170 1.08 18.13 5.60
C GLU A 170 0.27 17.46 4.47
N TRP A 171 0.25 16.13 4.44
CA TRP A 171 -0.48 15.39 3.42
C TRP A 171 -1.99 15.40 3.64
N LEU A 172 -2.45 15.37 4.90
CA LEU A 172 -3.87 15.48 5.25
C LEU A 172 -4.47 16.85 4.87
N ASP A 173 -3.66 17.91 4.83
CA ASP A 173 -4.07 19.28 4.54
C ASP A 173 -3.97 19.67 3.05
N LYS A 174 -3.40 18.80 2.21
CA LYS A 174 -3.24 18.97 0.75
C LYS A 174 -4.40 18.42 -0.06
#